data_AF-A0A835UTJ6-F1
#
_entry.id   AF-A0A835UTJ6-F1
#
_cell.length_a   1.000
_cell.length_b   1.000
_cell.length_c   1.000
_cell.angle_alpha   90.00
_cell.angle_beta   90.00
_cell.angle_gamma   90.00
#
_symmetry.space_group_name_H-M   'P 1'
#
loop_
_entity.id
_entity.type
_entity.pdbx_description
1 polymer ?
#
loop_
_entity_poly.entity_id
_entity_poly.type
_entity_poly.pdbx_seq_one_letter_code
_entity_poly.pdbx_strand_id
1 'polypeptide(L)'
;MRLVVGIFAFFIVGVLLNNFPLSSFASSVSSSPFVEVSGVHFVRGGQPFYINGFNAYWLMVVASQPGGREKVSAALSQAADLGPSTVVRTWAFSDAGDLSLQRSPGFYDETMYQARGKLNKVECLAQLLKS
;
A
#
# COMPACT_ATOMS: atom_id res chain seq x y z
N MET A 1 -40.35 -48.15 15.48
CA MET A 1 -39.20 -47.67 16.27
C MET A 1 -38.11 -46.98 15.44
N ARG A 2 -37.82 -47.39 14.20
CA ARG A 2 -36.77 -46.76 13.36
C ARG A 2 -37.07 -45.33 12.87
N LEU A 3 -38.34 -44.94 12.75
CA LEU A 3 -38.76 -43.61 12.27
C LEU A 3 -38.62 -42.50 13.33
N VAL A 4 -38.89 -42.82 14.60
CA VAL A 4 -38.88 -41.85 15.72
C VAL A 4 -37.44 -41.44 16.09
N VAL A 5 -36.49 -42.36 15.98
CA VAL A 5 -35.07 -42.10 16.21
C VAL A 5 -34.50 -41.16 15.15
N GLY A 6 -34.93 -41.30 13.89
CA GLY A 6 -34.51 -40.42 12.79
C GLY A 6 -34.99 -38.97 12.95
N ILE A 7 -36.23 -38.79 13.43
CA ILE A 7 -36.80 -37.45 13.70
C ILE A 7 -36.06 -36.79 14.87
N PHE A 8 -35.77 -37.53 15.95
CA PHE A 8 -35.00 -37.01 17.09
C PHE A 8 -33.58 -36.63 16.70
N ALA A 9 -32.91 -37.43 15.86
CA ALA A 9 -31.58 -37.13 15.35
C ALA A 9 -31.56 -35.86 14.47
N PHE A 10 -32.58 -35.67 13.61
CA PHE A 10 -32.73 -34.45 12.81
C PHE A 10 -32.97 -33.21 13.66
N PHE A 11 -33.76 -33.31 14.73
CA PHE A 11 -33.98 -32.23 15.67
C PHE A 11 -32.71 -31.85 16.44
N ILE A 12 -31.91 -32.83 16.88
CA ILE A 12 -30.65 -32.56 17.59
C ILE A 12 -29.63 -31.88 16.65
N VAL A 13 -29.49 -32.34 15.40
CA VAL A 13 -28.62 -31.69 14.41
C VAL A 13 -29.11 -30.28 14.07
N GLY A 14 -30.42 -30.08 13.92
CA GLY A 14 -31.01 -28.76 13.68
C GLY A 14 -30.81 -27.79 14.85
N VAL A 15 -30.93 -28.26 16.10
CA VAL A 15 -30.68 -27.45 17.31
C VAL A 15 -29.19 -27.13 17.44
N LEU A 16 -28.29 -28.07 17.12
CA LEU A 16 -26.85 -27.82 17.15
C LEU A 16 -26.43 -26.79 16.06
N LEU A 17 -26.96 -26.90 14.84
CA LEU A 17 -26.64 -25.93 13.77
C LEU A 17 -27.20 -24.52 14.01
N ASN A 18 -28.27 -24.38 14.81
CA ASN A 18 -28.87 -23.08 15.14
C ASN A 18 -28.32 -22.44 16.44
N ASN A 19 -27.67 -23.21 17.32
CA ASN A 19 -27.15 -22.71 18.61
C ASN A 19 -25.63 -22.56 18.66
N PHE A 20 -24.90 -23.01 17.65
CA PHE A 20 -23.56 -22.51 17.43
C PHE A 20 -23.69 -21.17 16.73
N PRO A 21 -23.45 -20.03 17.40
CA PRO A 21 -23.18 -18.82 16.65
C PRO A 21 -22.03 -19.20 15.72
N LEU A 22 -22.21 -18.99 14.42
CA LEU A 22 -21.07 -18.81 13.54
C LEU A 22 -20.37 -17.59 14.14
N SER A 23 -19.46 -17.81 15.10
CA SER A 23 -18.57 -16.78 15.58
C SER A 23 -17.85 -16.36 14.33
N SER A 24 -18.28 -15.24 13.77
CA SER A 24 -17.58 -14.61 12.70
C SER A 24 -16.18 -14.41 13.25
N PHE A 25 -15.21 -15.08 12.65
CA PHE A 25 -13.85 -14.58 12.65
C PHE A 25 -13.90 -13.29 11.84
N ALA A 26 -14.59 -12.28 12.36
CA ALA A 26 -14.42 -10.92 11.94
C ALA A 26 -13.02 -10.56 12.44
N SER A 27 -12.01 -10.89 11.63
CA SER A 27 -10.71 -10.25 11.74
C SER A 27 -11.01 -8.78 11.89
N SER A 28 -10.60 -8.18 13.01
CA SER A 28 -10.72 -6.75 13.20
C SER A 28 -10.07 -6.11 11.96
N VAL A 29 -10.89 -5.53 11.08
CA VAL A 29 -10.40 -4.78 9.94
C VAL A 29 -9.55 -3.68 10.55
N SER A 30 -8.23 -3.83 10.46
CA SER A 30 -7.30 -2.77 10.84
C SER A 30 -7.70 -1.57 10.00
N SER A 31 -8.23 -0.51 10.62
CA SER A 31 -8.59 0.73 9.91
C SER A 31 -7.35 1.54 9.51
N SER A 32 -6.17 0.95 9.64
CA SER A 32 -4.90 1.54 9.29
C SER A 32 -4.90 1.93 7.80
N PRO A 33 -4.59 3.21 7.47
CA PRO A 33 -4.47 3.65 6.09
C PRO A 33 -3.21 3.10 5.41
N PHE A 34 -2.32 2.45 6.18
CA PHE A 34 -1.02 1.97 5.76
C PHE A 34 -1.07 0.51 5.28
N VAL A 35 -0.15 0.17 4.38
CA VAL A 35 0.13 -1.23 4.02
C VAL A 35 0.94 -1.87 5.15
N GLU A 36 0.52 -3.06 5.55
CA GLU A 36 1.10 -3.86 6.63
C GLU A 36 1.57 -5.22 6.08
N VAL A 37 2.21 -6.03 6.93
CA VAL A 37 2.64 -7.39 6.59
C VAL A 37 1.90 -8.39 7.49
N SER A 38 1.32 -9.42 6.88
CA SER A 38 0.71 -10.55 7.59
C SER A 38 1.33 -11.85 7.07
N GLY A 39 2.20 -12.45 7.88
CA GLY A 39 3.01 -13.60 7.47
C GLY A 39 3.91 -13.26 6.28
N VAL A 40 3.63 -13.86 5.12
CA VAL A 40 4.37 -13.66 3.86
C VAL A 40 3.64 -12.75 2.85
N HIS A 41 2.51 -12.17 3.23
CA HIS A 41 1.70 -11.34 2.35
C HIS A 41 1.66 -9.89 2.84
N PHE A 42 1.54 -8.95 1.91
CA PHE A 42 1.12 -7.59 2.25
C PHE A 42 -0.38 -7.55 2.47
N VAL A 43 -0.82 -6.73 3.42
CA VAL A 43 -2.24 -6.50 3.72
C VAL A 43 -2.52 -5.01 3.87
N ARG A 44 -3.72 -4.57 3.50
CA ARG A 44 -4.22 -3.21 3.73
C ARG A 44 -5.67 -3.31 4.18
N GLY A 45 -6.03 -2.66 5.29
CA GLY A 45 -7.39 -2.80 5.80
C GLY A 45 -7.73 -4.23 6.24
N GLY A 46 -6.73 -5.04 6.63
CA GLY A 46 -6.90 -6.47 6.91
C GLY A 46 -7.17 -7.37 5.68
N GLN A 47 -7.13 -6.83 4.45
CA GLN A 47 -7.31 -7.58 3.21
C GLN A 47 -5.97 -7.80 2.49
N PRO A 48 -5.77 -8.91 1.75
CA PRO A 48 -4.58 -9.11 0.94
C PRO A 48 -4.34 -7.96 -0.05
N PHE A 49 -3.11 -7.47 -0.09
CA PHE A 49 -2.70 -6.36 -0.96
C PHE A 49 -1.62 -6.84 -1.95
N TYR A 50 -1.98 -6.93 -3.23
CA TYR A 50 -1.08 -7.37 -4.29
C TYR A 50 -0.52 -6.18 -5.05
N ILE A 51 0.77 -5.93 -4.91
CA ILE A 51 1.42 -4.79 -5.57
C ILE A 51 1.50 -5.04 -7.08
N ASN A 52 0.94 -4.12 -7.85
CA ASN A 52 1.21 -3.99 -9.29
C ASN A 52 1.84 -2.61 -9.49
N GLY A 53 2.93 -2.47 -10.22
CA GLY A 53 3.65 -1.21 -10.19
C GLY A 53 4.83 -1.09 -11.13
N PHE A 54 5.49 0.06 -11.07
CA PHE A 54 6.65 0.36 -11.91
C PHE A 54 7.67 1.24 -11.18
N ASN A 55 8.85 1.37 -11.79
CA ASN A 55 9.93 2.20 -11.28
C ASN A 55 9.94 3.55 -12.02
N ALA A 56 10.04 4.64 -11.26
CA ALA A 56 10.11 6.00 -11.78
C ALA A 56 11.13 6.83 -10.99
N TYR A 57 12.42 6.50 -11.14
CA TYR A 57 13.51 7.16 -10.40
C TYR A 57 13.67 8.66 -10.71
N TRP A 58 13.16 9.09 -11.86
CA TRP A 58 13.24 10.46 -12.37
C TRP A 58 12.27 11.43 -11.69
N LEU A 59 11.29 10.97 -10.90
CA LEU A 59 10.22 11.81 -10.38
C LEU A 59 10.73 13.02 -9.57
N MET A 60 11.68 12.79 -8.66
CA MET A 60 12.25 13.86 -7.83
C MET A 60 13.01 14.89 -8.67
N VAL A 61 13.85 14.41 -9.59
CA VAL A 61 14.68 15.26 -10.46
C VAL A 61 13.82 16.10 -11.41
N VAL A 62 12.79 15.50 -12.00
CA VAL A 62 11.88 16.24 -12.89
C VAL A 62 11.02 17.22 -12.08
N ALA A 63 10.57 16.87 -10.87
CA ALA A 63 9.78 17.77 -10.04
C ALA A 63 10.56 19.02 -9.54
N SER A 64 11.90 18.99 -9.55
CA SER A 64 12.72 20.15 -9.19
C SER A 64 12.91 21.15 -10.33
N GLN A 65 12.70 20.72 -11.59
CA GLN A 65 12.86 21.57 -12.76
C GLN A 65 11.65 22.50 -12.98
N PRO A 66 11.84 23.69 -13.57
CA PRO A 66 10.73 24.56 -13.95
C PRO A 66 9.68 23.83 -14.80
N GLY A 67 8.42 23.87 -14.39
CA GLY A 67 7.30 23.18 -15.07
C GLY A 67 7.29 21.65 -14.94
N GLY A 68 8.33 21.01 -14.38
CA GLY A 68 8.39 19.55 -14.29
C GLY A 68 7.40 18.94 -13.29
N ARG A 69 6.91 19.73 -12.34
CA ARG A 69 5.86 19.32 -11.39
C ARG A 69 4.56 18.91 -12.07
N GLU A 70 4.17 19.60 -13.14
CA GLU A 70 2.96 19.25 -13.90
C GLU A 70 3.10 17.89 -14.58
N LYS A 71 4.27 17.60 -15.14
CA LYS A 71 4.58 16.30 -15.75
C LYS A 71 4.52 15.17 -14.73
N VAL A 72 5.10 15.39 -13.55
CA VAL A 72 5.07 14.43 -12.45
C VAL A 72 3.65 14.21 -11.96
N SER A 73 2.86 15.27 -11.78
CA SER A 73 1.45 15.15 -11.40
C SER A 73 0.64 14.39 -12.45
N ALA A 74 0.87 14.62 -13.74
CA ALA A 74 0.22 13.89 -14.82
C ALA A 74 0.58 12.39 -14.79
N ALA A 75 1.86 12.05 -14.64
CA ALA A 75 2.32 10.67 -14.56
C ALA A 75 1.73 9.94 -13.34
N LEU A 76 1.69 10.59 -12.18
CA LEU A 76 1.08 10.03 -10.97
C LEU A 76 -0.45 9.89 -11.11
N SER A 77 -1.11 10.81 -11.81
CA SER A 77 -2.53 10.67 -12.12
C SER A 77 -2.80 9.46 -13.00
N GLN A 78 -2.01 9.29 -14.07
CA GLN A 78 -2.13 8.12 -14.95
C GLN A 78 -1.86 6.81 -14.20
N ALA A 79 -0.91 6.80 -13.26
CA ALA A 79 -0.67 5.63 -12.41
C ALA A 79 -1.86 5.33 -11.50
N ALA A 80 -2.52 6.34 -10.93
CA ALA A 80 -3.72 6.13 -10.11
C ALA A 80 -4.87 5.53 -10.91
N ASP A 81 -4.98 5.87 -12.20
CA ASP A 81 -6.01 5.34 -13.09
C ASP A 81 -5.81 3.85 -13.43
N LEU A 82 -4.62 3.28 -13.23
CA LEU A 82 -4.35 1.85 -13.44
C LEU A 82 -4.96 0.96 -12.36
N GLY A 83 -5.38 1.53 -11.22
CA GLY A 83 -6.12 0.83 -10.18
C GLY A 83 -5.54 0.97 -8.77
N PRO A 84 -6.29 0.53 -7.75
CA PRO A 84 -6.02 0.81 -6.34
C PRO A 84 -4.77 0.13 -5.77
N SER A 85 -4.23 -0.88 -6.48
CA SER A 85 -2.99 -1.58 -6.08
C SER A 85 -1.75 -1.09 -6.82
N THR A 86 -1.86 0.04 -7.54
CA THR A 86 -0.76 0.61 -8.30
C THR A 86 0.25 1.30 -7.38
N VAL A 87 1.50 0.82 -7.40
CA VAL A 87 2.60 1.35 -6.58
C VAL A 87 3.72 1.88 -7.48
N VAL A 88 4.28 3.03 -7.12
CA VAL A 88 5.40 3.62 -7.85
C VAL A 88 6.64 3.59 -6.96
N ARG A 89 7.68 2.89 -7.41
CA ARG A 89 8.98 2.91 -6.73
C ARG A 89 9.84 4.05 -7.27
N THR A 90 10.43 4.83 -6.38
CA THR A 90 11.30 5.95 -6.75
C THR A 90 12.47 6.13 -5.78
N TRP A 91 13.44 6.96 -6.16
CA TRP A 91 14.55 7.33 -5.29
C TRP A 91 14.17 8.51 -4.41
N ALA A 92 14.60 8.43 -3.15
CA ALA A 92 14.50 9.52 -2.19
C ALA A 92 15.89 10.01 -1.73
N PHE A 93 16.91 9.75 -2.55
CA PHE A 93 18.30 10.17 -2.38
C PHE A 93 18.87 10.60 -3.73
N SER A 94 19.94 11.39 -3.69
CA SER A 94 20.75 11.80 -4.84
C SER A 94 21.97 12.51 -4.25
N ASP A 95 23.13 11.85 -4.28
CA ASP A 95 24.28 12.25 -3.45
C ASP A 95 25.45 12.79 -4.31
N ALA A 96 25.20 13.06 -5.60
CA ALA A 96 26.19 13.57 -6.53
C ALA A 96 25.57 14.34 -7.71
N GLY A 97 26.34 15.24 -8.31
CA GLY A 97 25.96 16.03 -9.49
C GLY A 97 25.14 17.29 -9.17
N ASP A 98 24.83 18.09 -10.19
CA ASP A 98 24.13 19.39 -10.04
C ASP A 98 22.71 19.28 -9.47
N LEU A 99 22.16 18.05 -9.45
CA LEU A 99 20.82 17.73 -9.00
C LEU A 99 20.85 16.79 -7.77
N SER A 100 21.86 16.95 -6.91
CA SER A 100 21.98 16.24 -5.65
C SER A 100 20.93 16.71 -4.63
N LEU A 101 20.17 15.79 -4.06
CA LEU A 101 19.34 16.03 -2.89
C LEU A 101 20.21 16.29 -1.67
N GLN A 102 21.28 15.49 -1.48
CA GLN A 102 22.28 15.69 -0.44
C GLN A 102 23.57 16.19 -1.09
N ARG A 103 23.88 17.47 -0.91
CA ARG A 103 25.08 18.12 -1.49
C ARG A 103 26.36 17.73 -0.74
N SER A 104 26.24 17.52 0.56
CA SER A 104 27.27 16.98 1.44
C SER A 104 26.61 16.37 2.68
N PRO A 105 27.31 15.58 3.51
CA PRO A 105 26.71 14.93 4.67
C PRO A 105 25.97 15.92 5.58
N GLY A 106 24.66 15.69 5.75
CA GLY A 106 23.76 16.56 6.53
C GLY A 106 23.28 17.85 5.84
N PHE A 107 23.81 18.20 4.66
CA PHE A 107 23.39 19.38 3.89
C PHE A 107 22.54 19.00 2.68
N TYR A 108 21.29 19.44 2.69
CA TYR A 108 20.32 19.13 1.65
C TYR A 108 20.04 20.31 0.74
N ASP A 109 19.66 20.02 -0.51
CA ASP A 109 19.07 21.00 -1.40
C ASP A 109 17.56 21.10 -1.14
N GLU A 110 17.12 22.29 -0.72
CA GLU A 110 15.73 22.51 -0.31
C GLU A 110 14.75 22.40 -1.50
N THR A 111 15.19 22.75 -2.70
CA THR A 111 14.34 22.65 -3.90
C THR A 111 14.08 21.19 -4.25
N MET A 112 15.09 20.33 -4.17
CA MET A 112 14.96 18.88 -4.29
C MET A 112 14.14 18.26 -3.16
N TYR A 113 14.35 18.73 -1.93
CA TYR A 113 13.61 18.25 -0.75
C TYR A 113 12.11 18.51 -0.87
N GLN A 114 11.73 19.73 -1.27
CA GLN A 114 10.34 20.11 -1.50
C GLN A 114 9.71 19.39 -2.70
N ALA A 115 10.50 19.13 -3.75
CA ALA A 115 10.05 18.35 -4.90
C ALA A 115 9.61 16.94 -4.48
N ARG A 116 10.39 16.28 -3.59
CA ARG A 116 10.03 14.99 -2.99
C ARG A 116 8.78 15.05 -2.11
N GLY A 117 8.69 16.06 -1.24
CA GLY A 117 7.60 16.18 -0.26
C GLY A 117 6.19 16.44 -0.85
N LYS A 118 6.09 16.64 -2.17
CA LYS A 118 4.82 16.84 -2.89
C LYS A 118 4.40 15.65 -3.76
N LEU A 119 5.13 14.54 -3.73
CA LEU A 119 4.80 13.30 -4.49
C LEU A 119 3.65 12.48 -3.86
N ASN A 120 2.90 13.05 -2.92
CA ASN A 120 2.02 12.37 -1.97
C ASN A 120 0.71 11.81 -2.58
N LYS A 121 0.58 11.81 -3.92
CA LYS A 121 -0.66 11.45 -4.61
C LYS A 121 -0.78 9.95 -4.93
N VAL A 122 0.34 9.22 -4.87
CA VAL A 122 0.41 7.76 -5.06
C VAL A 122 1.32 7.20 -3.97
N GLU A 123 1.06 5.98 -3.50
CA GLU A 123 1.95 5.25 -2.60
C GLU A 123 3.32 5.10 -3.27
N CYS A 124 4.19 6.07 -2.98
CA CYS A 124 5.54 6.09 -3.48
C CYS A 124 6.42 5.36 -2.47
N LEU A 125 6.88 4.16 -2.84
CA LEU A 125 7.92 3.47 -2.10
C LEU A 125 9.25 4.16 -2.38
N ALA A 126 9.62 5.07 -1.48
CA ALA A 126 10.92 5.70 -1.42
C ALA A 126 11.93 4.73 -0.78
N GLN A 127 12.83 4.18 -1.58
CA GLN A 127 13.91 3.37 -1.03
C GLN A 127 15.02 4.28 -0.51
N LEU A 128 15.15 4.36 0.81
CA LEU A 128 16.37 4.83 1.48
C LEU A 128 17.38 3.69 1.40
N LEU A 129 18.40 3.81 0.55
CA LEU A 129 19.57 2.96 0.68
C LEU A 129 20.26 3.36 1.99
N LYS A 130 20.06 2.57 3.05
CA LYS A 130 21.07 2.49 4.10
C LYS A 130 22.26 1.77 3.46
N SER A 131 23.33 2.52 3.20
CA SER A 131 24.67 1.94 3.03
C SER A 131 25.19 1.50 4.39
#